data_AF-A0A1Y3N1X5-F1
#
_entry.id   AF-A0A1Y3N1X5-F1
#
_cell.length_a   1.000
_cell.length_b   1.000
_cell.length_c   1.000
_cell.angle_alpha   90.00
_cell.angle_beta   90.00
_cell.angle_gamma   90.00
#
_symmetry.space_group_name_H-M   'P 1'
#
loop_
_entity.id
_entity.type
_entity.pdbx_description
1 polymer ?
#
loop_
_entity_poly.entity_id
_entity_poly.type
_entity_poly.pdbx_seq_one_letter_code
_entity_poly.pdbx_strand_id
1 'polypeptide(L)'
;MRFGTLILATLAIAKAYAGQCGKGIGSCGSGQCCSKYGWCGTDDKYCGTGCQEGFGECNSTRASSTTSSHPISTDGRCGAKFGNTSCPDGKCCSKYGWCGTSSSHCDAGCQSEFGVCYGASHPTSTNGKCGADNGNTSCPNNQCCSKYGWCGTDDQYCGTGCQAEFGAC
;
A
#
# COMPACT_ATOMS: atom_id res chain seq x y z
N MET A 1 -30.12 59.79 16.03
CA MET A 1 -28.90 58.96 15.88
C MET A 1 -29.13 57.65 16.61
N ARG A 2 -29.60 56.61 15.91
CA ARG A 2 -29.62 55.23 16.41
C ARG A 2 -29.15 54.36 15.25
N PHE A 3 -27.88 54.02 15.30
CA PHE A 3 -27.22 53.18 14.30
C PHE A 3 -27.79 51.77 14.42
N GLY A 4 -28.41 51.30 13.34
CA GLY A 4 -28.87 49.92 13.22
C GLY A 4 -27.66 49.00 13.22
N THR A 5 -27.60 48.09 14.20
CA THR A 5 -26.65 46.99 14.19
C THR A 5 -27.11 46.00 13.12
N LEU A 6 -26.59 46.19 11.91
CA LEU A 6 -26.67 45.21 10.84
C LEU A 6 -25.94 43.97 11.33
N ILE A 7 -26.69 42.95 11.74
CA ILE A 7 -26.13 41.62 12.02
C ILE A 7 -25.66 41.09 10.66
N LEU A 8 -24.40 41.38 10.33
CA LEU A 8 -23.66 40.64 9.32
C LEU A 8 -23.59 39.20 9.84
N ALA A 9 -24.55 38.38 9.43
CA ALA A 9 -24.37 36.95 9.35
C ALA A 9 -23.13 36.75 8.48
N THR A 10 -21.98 36.62 9.13
CA THR A 10 -20.72 36.28 8.49
C THR A 10 -20.99 34.98 7.76
N LEU A 11 -21.09 35.07 6.43
CA LEU A 11 -21.09 33.91 5.56
C LEU A 11 -19.93 33.05 6.05
N ALA A 12 -20.26 31.87 6.58
CA ALA A 12 -19.29 30.83 6.78
C ALA A 12 -18.80 30.48 5.38
N ILE A 13 -17.74 31.19 4.94
CA ILE A 13 -17.02 30.87 3.73
C ILE A 13 -16.32 29.55 4.05
N ALA A 14 -17.03 28.44 3.89
CA ALA A 14 -16.43 27.15 3.67
C ALA A 14 -15.77 27.21 2.28
N LYS A 15 -14.69 27.98 2.16
CA LYS A 15 -13.72 27.81 1.09
C LYS A 15 -13.09 26.46 1.39
N ALA A 16 -13.63 25.40 0.81
CA ALA A 16 -12.87 24.18 0.62
C ALA A 16 -11.71 24.58 -0.31
N TYR A 17 -10.56 24.93 0.28
CA TYR A 17 -9.35 25.19 -0.47
C TYR A 17 -8.97 23.86 -1.12
N ALA A 18 -9.20 23.72 -2.43
CA ALA A 18 -8.98 22.49 -3.16
C ALA A 18 -7.55 21.98 -2.92
N GLY A 19 -7.43 20.78 -2.38
CA GLY A 19 -6.14 20.14 -2.09
C GLY A 19 -5.61 20.31 -0.66
N GLN A 20 -6.41 20.81 0.30
CA GLN A 20 -6.04 20.72 1.71
C GLN A 20 -6.46 19.39 2.35
N CYS A 21 -5.70 18.96 3.35
CA CYS A 21 -5.91 17.72 4.08
C CYS A 21 -5.46 17.83 5.53
N GLY A 22 -5.82 16.83 6.33
CA GLY A 22 -5.45 16.74 7.74
C GLY A 22 -6.66 16.76 8.67
N LYS A 23 -6.38 16.68 9.97
CA LYS A 23 -7.39 16.59 11.02
C LYS A 23 -8.37 17.78 10.95
N GLY A 24 -9.65 17.46 10.76
CA GLY A 24 -10.72 18.47 10.66
C GLY A 24 -10.90 19.10 9.28
N ILE A 25 -10.08 18.72 8.29
CA ILE A 25 -10.22 19.16 6.88
C ILE A 25 -10.68 18.00 5.99
N GLY A 26 -10.02 16.86 6.06
CA GLY A 26 -10.30 15.70 5.21
C GLY A 26 -9.05 15.01 4.69
N SER A 27 -9.23 13.95 3.91
CA SER A 27 -8.14 13.17 3.31
C SER A 27 -7.95 13.51 1.84
N CYS A 28 -6.74 13.30 1.33
CA CYS A 28 -6.42 13.45 -0.08
C CYS A 28 -7.09 12.36 -0.94
N GLY A 29 -7.19 12.61 -2.25
CA GLY A 29 -7.69 11.63 -3.20
C GLY A 29 -6.77 10.41 -3.32
N SER A 30 -7.28 9.34 -3.93
CA SER A 30 -6.51 8.11 -4.18
C SER A 30 -5.16 8.40 -4.82
N GLY A 31 -4.09 7.79 -4.31
CA GLY A 31 -2.72 7.98 -4.77
C GLY A 31 -2.00 9.22 -4.23
N GLN A 32 -2.68 10.08 -3.46
CA GLN A 32 -2.11 11.34 -2.97
C GLN A 32 -1.76 11.29 -1.48
N CYS A 33 -0.70 12.02 -1.14
CA CYS A 33 -0.14 12.13 0.19
C CYS A 33 -0.59 13.44 0.84
N CYS A 34 -0.85 13.39 2.14
CA CYS A 34 -1.10 14.60 2.91
C CYS A 34 0.20 15.08 3.54
N SER A 35 0.81 16.13 3.01
CA SER A 35 2.04 16.68 3.58
C SER A 35 1.88 17.11 5.03
N LYS A 36 3.00 17.28 5.75
CA LYS A 36 3.03 17.86 7.10
C LYS A 36 2.38 19.24 7.22
N TYR A 37 2.21 19.93 6.09
CA TYR A 37 1.62 21.26 6.01
C TYR A 37 0.13 21.25 5.63
N GLY A 38 -0.50 20.08 5.54
CA GLY A 38 -1.93 19.95 5.25
C GLY A 38 -2.28 20.16 3.78
N TRP A 39 -1.38 19.76 2.88
CA TRP A 39 -1.59 19.84 1.43
C TRP A 39 -1.43 18.48 0.75
N CYS A 40 -2.31 18.21 -0.20
CA CYS A 40 -2.32 17.03 -1.05
C CYS A 40 -1.34 17.14 -2.21
N GLY A 41 -0.63 16.06 -2.48
CA GLY A 41 0.21 15.93 -3.67
C GLY A 41 0.87 14.55 -3.74
N THR A 42 1.59 14.28 -4.82
CA THR A 42 2.15 12.94 -5.12
C THR A 42 3.67 12.89 -5.04
N ASP A 43 4.34 14.05 -4.99
CA ASP A 43 5.80 14.12 -4.92
C ASP A 43 6.32 13.86 -3.50
N ASP A 44 7.62 13.57 -3.37
CA ASP A 44 8.28 13.28 -2.10
C ASP A 44 8.11 14.40 -1.04
N LYS A 45 7.99 15.66 -1.45
CA LYS A 45 7.66 16.79 -0.53
C LYS A 45 6.32 16.62 0.20
N TYR A 46 5.39 15.83 -0.36
CA TYR A 46 4.10 15.51 0.25
C TYR A 46 4.09 14.15 0.92
N CYS A 47 4.77 13.17 0.30
CA CYS A 47 4.74 11.78 0.72
C CYS A 47 5.82 11.40 1.74
N GLY A 48 6.92 12.15 1.77
CA GLY A 48 8.08 11.88 2.60
C GLY A 48 7.89 12.25 4.07
N THR A 49 8.98 12.71 4.70
CA THR A 49 9.01 12.93 6.15
C THR A 49 7.94 13.93 6.62
N GLY A 50 7.10 13.49 7.56
CA GLY A 50 6.04 14.29 8.16
C GLY A 50 4.70 14.23 7.43
N CYS A 51 4.55 13.39 6.41
CA CYS A 51 3.24 13.10 5.85
C CYS A 51 2.25 12.65 6.95
N GLN A 52 1.02 13.17 6.92
CA GLN A 52 -0.01 12.97 7.93
C GLN A 52 -0.75 11.65 7.69
N GLU A 53 -0.34 10.62 8.44
CA GLU A 53 -0.95 9.29 8.39
C GLU A 53 -2.47 9.35 8.66
N GLY A 54 -3.25 8.62 7.85
CA GLY A 54 -4.72 8.64 7.87
C GLY A 54 -5.37 9.72 6.99
N PHE A 55 -4.59 10.69 6.49
CA PHE A 55 -5.09 11.74 5.60
C PHE A 55 -4.52 11.66 4.17
N GLY A 56 -3.63 10.71 3.89
CA GLY A 56 -3.11 10.38 2.56
C GLY A 56 -2.16 9.19 2.56
N GLU A 57 -1.66 8.80 1.38
CA GLU A 57 -0.77 7.66 1.16
C GLU A 57 0.71 8.00 1.37
N CYS A 58 1.12 8.20 2.63
CA CYS A 58 2.51 8.49 2.96
C CYS A 58 3.49 7.43 2.42
N ASN A 59 4.73 7.82 2.13
CA ASN A 59 5.77 6.92 1.62
C ASN A 59 6.12 5.83 2.66
N SER A 60 5.93 6.13 3.96
CA SER A 60 5.96 5.13 5.04
C SER A 60 4.84 4.08 4.96
N THR A 61 3.71 4.43 4.35
CA THR A 61 2.51 3.57 4.23
C THR A 61 2.38 2.87 2.88
N ARG A 62 3.08 3.32 1.82
CA ARG A 62 3.32 2.51 0.61
C ARG A 62 4.33 1.39 0.83
N ALA A 63 5.05 1.42 1.96
CA ALA A 63 5.70 0.26 2.55
C ALA A 63 4.67 -0.55 3.38
N SER A 64 3.60 -1.04 2.74
CA SER A 64 2.87 -2.19 3.27
C SER A 64 3.57 -3.43 2.68
N SER A 65 4.29 -4.26 3.42
CA SER A 65 4.37 -4.44 4.86
C SER A 65 5.74 -5.05 5.23
N THR A 66 6.14 -4.77 6.46
CA THR A 66 7.43 -5.05 7.13
C THR A 66 8.50 -3.97 6.92
N THR A 67 8.48 -2.99 7.83
CA THR A 67 9.70 -2.39 8.37
C THR A 67 10.57 -3.53 8.90
N SER A 68 11.28 -4.19 8.01
CA SER A 68 12.25 -5.20 8.38
C SER A 68 13.39 -4.44 9.05
N SER A 69 13.55 -4.60 10.36
CA SER A 69 14.67 -4.04 11.15
C SER A 69 16.03 -4.67 10.78
N HIS A 70 16.09 -5.28 9.62
CA HIS A 70 17.11 -6.19 9.14
C HIS A 70 17.95 -5.49 8.07
N PRO A 71 19.28 -5.65 8.10
CA PRO A 71 20.16 -5.08 7.08
C PRO A 71 19.73 -5.52 5.68
N ILE A 72 19.80 -4.60 4.71
CA ILE A 72 19.52 -4.92 3.31
C ILE A 72 20.62 -5.86 2.78
N SER A 73 20.21 -6.94 2.11
CA SER A 73 21.09 -7.89 1.45
C SER A 73 21.86 -7.23 0.31
N THR A 74 23.18 -7.47 0.28
CA THR A 74 24.09 -6.99 -0.78
C THR A 74 24.58 -8.10 -1.70
N ASP A 75 24.34 -9.36 -1.34
CA ASP A 75 24.80 -10.56 -2.07
C ASP A 75 23.63 -11.42 -2.60
N GLY A 76 22.40 -10.96 -2.40
CA GLY A 76 21.18 -11.66 -2.79
C GLY A 76 20.73 -12.75 -1.81
N ARG A 77 21.43 -12.94 -0.67
CA ARG A 77 20.98 -13.82 0.41
C ARG A 77 20.11 -13.08 1.42
N CYS A 78 19.08 -13.74 1.91
CA CYS A 78 18.13 -13.17 2.86
C CYS A 78 17.68 -14.20 3.89
N GLY A 79 17.12 -13.76 5.00
CA GLY A 79 16.59 -14.65 6.03
C GLY A 79 17.49 -14.82 7.24
N ALA A 80 16.95 -15.42 8.29
CA ALA A 80 17.63 -15.55 9.57
C ALA A 80 18.99 -16.26 9.50
N LYS A 81 19.15 -17.19 8.54
CA LYS A 81 20.40 -17.94 8.33
C LYS A 81 21.50 -17.16 7.63
N PHE A 82 21.19 -15.99 7.05
CA PHE A 82 22.09 -15.22 6.20
C PHE A 82 22.34 -13.82 6.79
N GLY A 83 22.55 -13.78 8.11
CA GLY A 83 22.81 -12.52 8.82
C GLY A 83 21.56 -11.69 9.09
N ASN A 84 20.38 -12.34 9.07
CA ASN A 84 19.08 -11.68 9.19
C ASN A 84 18.97 -10.53 8.19
N THR A 85 19.32 -10.76 6.93
CA THR A 85 19.25 -9.74 5.89
C THR A 85 17.92 -9.79 5.14
N SER A 86 17.48 -8.63 4.66
CA SER A 86 16.24 -8.48 3.89
C SER A 86 16.50 -8.14 2.45
N CYS A 87 15.63 -8.58 1.57
CA CYS A 87 15.80 -8.35 0.15
C CYS A 87 15.60 -6.89 -0.24
N PRO A 88 16.47 -6.31 -1.08
CA PRO A 88 16.30 -4.95 -1.58
C PRO A 88 15.09 -4.86 -2.53
N ASP A 89 14.63 -3.64 -2.76
CA ASP A 89 13.67 -3.29 -3.81
C ASP A 89 12.34 -4.06 -3.78
N GLY A 90 11.88 -4.42 -2.58
CA GLY A 90 10.61 -5.15 -2.42
C GLY A 90 10.63 -6.57 -2.99
N LYS A 91 11.81 -7.16 -3.19
CA LYS A 91 11.92 -8.56 -3.63
C LYS A 91 11.51 -9.53 -2.53
N CYS A 92 11.17 -10.74 -2.95
CA CYS A 92 10.76 -11.83 -2.08
C CYS A 92 11.96 -12.57 -1.54
N CYS A 93 11.90 -12.96 -0.26
CA CYS A 93 12.88 -13.84 0.33
C CYS A 93 12.40 -15.29 0.26
N SER A 94 12.95 -16.09 -0.64
CA SER A 94 12.53 -17.50 -0.79
C SER A 94 12.78 -18.32 0.49
N LYS A 95 12.13 -19.48 0.61
CA LYS A 95 12.43 -20.46 1.69
C LYS A 95 13.89 -20.90 1.77
N TYR A 96 14.65 -20.70 0.70
CA TYR A 96 16.08 -21.06 0.61
C TYR A 96 17.01 -19.87 0.91
N GLY A 97 16.45 -18.72 1.28
CA GLY A 97 17.20 -17.53 1.64
C GLY A 97 17.87 -16.88 0.45
N TRP A 98 17.12 -16.77 -0.65
CA TRP A 98 17.52 -16.05 -1.87
C TRP A 98 16.49 -14.99 -2.21
N CYS A 99 16.96 -13.84 -2.67
CA CYS A 99 16.14 -12.73 -3.13
C CYS A 99 15.73 -12.89 -4.59
N GLY A 100 14.45 -12.71 -4.89
CA GLY A 100 13.94 -12.74 -6.26
C GLY A 100 12.47 -12.32 -6.35
N THR A 101 11.95 -12.28 -7.56
CA THR A 101 10.56 -11.86 -7.85
C THR A 101 9.73 -12.94 -8.52
N SER A 102 10.31 -14.11 -8.78
CA SER A 102 9.56 -15.23 -9.36
C SER A 102 8.70 -15.92 -8.30
N SER A 103 7.69 -16.65 -8.74
CA SER A 103 6.84 -17.52 -7.91
C SER A 103 7.63 -18.38 -6.91
N SER A 104 8.73 -18.98 -7.37
CA SER A 104 9.63 -19.78 -6.52
C SER A 104 10.26 -19.02 -5.34
N HIS A 105 10.28 -17.68 -5.40
CA HIS A 105 10.74 -16.82 -4.32
C HIS A 105 9.58 -16.28 -3.48
N CYS A 106 8.47 -15.95 -4.12
CA CYS A 106 7.38 -15.18 -3.52
C CYS A 106 6.25 -16.01 -2.95
N ASP A 107 6.07 -17.25 -3.40
CA ASP A 107 4.94 -18.11 -3.05
C ASP A 107 5.21 -18.90 -1.75
N ALA A 108 4.81 -20.17 -1.71
CA ALA A 108 4.88 -21.03 -0.54
C ALA A 108 6.29 -21.11 0.07
N GLY A 109 6.40 -20.67 1.32
CA GLY A 109 7.65 -20.66 2.08
C GLY A 109 8.47 -19.39 1.91
N CYS A 110 7.97 -18.37 1.23
CA CYS A 110 8.55 -17.04 1.29
C CYS A 110 8.61 -16.54 2.75
N GLN A 111 9.75 -15.97 3.13
CA GLN A 111 10.04 -15.48 4.47
C GLN A 111 9.64 -14.00 4.58
N SER A 112 8.40 -13.74 5.01
CA SER A 112 7.81 -12.40 5.03
C SER A 112 8.51 -11.39 5.95
N GLU A 113 9.28 -11.86 6.94
CA GLU A 113 10.12 -10.99 7.76
C GLU A 113 11.30 -10.38 6.99
N PHE A 114 11.69 -10.98 5.85
CA PHE A 114 12.91 -10.67 5.11
C PHE A 114 12.67 -10.28 3.65
N GLY A 115 11.41 -10.13 3.24
CA GLY A 115 11.05 -9.74 1.88
C GLY A 115 9.53 -9.70 1.70
N VAL A 116 9.09 -9.19 0.55
CA VAL A 116 7.66 -9.17 0.21
C VAL A 116 7.25 -10.57 -0.21
N CYS A 117 6.15 -11.10 0.31
CA CYS A 117 5.68 -12.42 -0.08
C CYS A 117 4.30 -12.33 -0.69
N TYR A 118 4.16 -12.91 -1.88
CA TYR A 118 2.88 -13.01 -2.57
C TYR A 118 2.28 -14.37 -2.21
N GLY A 119 1.36 -14.40 -1.24
CA GLY A 119 0.68 -15.64 -0.82
C GLY A 119 1.23 -16.30 0.45
N ALA A 120 2.05 -15.62 1.27
CA ALA A 120 2.50 -16.19 2.53
C ALA A 120 1.40 -16.34 3.61
N SER A 121 0.23 -15.73 3.44
CA SER A 121 -0.95 -15.94 4.30
C SER A 121 -2.09 -16.71 3.62
N HIS A 122 -1.98 -16.99 2.31
CA HIS A 122 -3.15 -17.30 1.48
C HIS A 122 -2.86 -18.41 0.46
N PRO A 123 -3.57 -19.57 0.50
CA PRO A 123 -3.39 -20.64 -0.48
C PRO A 123 -3.51 -20.16 -1.92
N THR A 124 -2.70 -20.70 -2.83
CA THR A 124 -2.79 -20.34 -4.25
C THR A 124 -4.09 -20.83 -4.86
N SER A 125 -4.76 -19.96 -5.61
CA SER A 125 -5.98 -20.27 -6.34
C SER A 125 -5.72 -21.30 -7.45
N THR A 126 -6.48 -22.38 -7.43
CA THR A 126 -6.46 -23.43 -8.47
C THR A 126 -7.67 -23.38 -9.39
N ASN A 127 -8.65 -22.54 -9.08
CA ASN A 127 -9.92 -22.41 -9.81
C ASN A 127 -10.17 -20.97 -10.32
N GLY A 128 -9.17 -20.10 -10.22
CA GLY A 128 -9.24 -18.71 -10.65
C GLY A 128 -9.97 -17.77 -9.67
N LYS A 129 -10.42 -18.27 -8.51
CA LYS A 129 -11.01 -17.43 -7.46
C LYS A 129 -10.00 -17.02 -6.40
N CYS A 130 -10.09 -15.78 -5.94
CA CYS A 130 -9.17 -15.18 -4.97
C CYS A 130 -9.91 -14.29 -3.97
N GLY A 131 -9.22 -13.85 -2.93
CA GLY A 131 -9.81 -12.95 -1.94
C GLY A 131 -10.27 -13.65 -0.68
N ALA A 132 -10.63 -12.85 0.31
CA ALA A 132 -11.03 -13.33 1.64
C ALA A 132 -12.24 -14.30 1.58
N ASP A 133 -13.20 -14.00 0.71
CA ASP A 133 -14.42 -14.78 0.54
C ASP A 133 -14.21 -16.12 -0.18
N ASN A 134 -13.04 -16.33 -0.79
CA ASN A 134 -12.74 -17.53 -1.58
C ASN A 134 -11.77 -18.46 -0.87
N GLY A 135 -11.89 -18.56 0.45
CA GLY A 135 -10.99 -19.37 1.26
C GLY A 135 -9.62 -18.72 1.38
N ASN A 136 -9.58 -17.38 1.36
CA ASN A 136 -8.36 -16.64 1.58
C ASN A 136 -7.30 -17.03 0.53
N THR A 137 -7.68 -17.10 -0.76
CA THR A 137 -6.78 -17.58 -1.82
C THR A 137 -6.15 -16.45 -2.62
N SER A 138 -4.88 -16.62 -3.00
CA SER A 138 -4.15 -15.65 -3.85
C SER A 138 -4.00 -16.14 -5.29
N CYS A 139 -3.97 -15.21 -6.24
CA CYS A 139 -3.86 -15.54 -7.64
C CYS A 139 -2.45 -16.03 -8.03
N PRO A 140 -2.36 -17.09 -8.85
CA PRO A 140 -1.06 -17.59 -9.33
C PRO A 140 -0.43 -16.65 -10.37
N ASN A 141 0.85 -16.82 -10.65
CA ASN A 141 1.56 -16.22 -11.79
C ASN A 141 1.49 -14.68 -11.84
N ASN A 142 1.56 -14.01 -10.68
CA ASN A 142 1.46 -12.54 -10.58
C ASN A 142 0.18 -11.98 -11.23
N GLN A 143 -0.92 -12.73 -11.17
CA GLN A 143 -2.22 -12.23 -11.58
C GLN A 143 -2.81 -11.32 -10.50
N CYS A 144 -3.62 -10.37 -10.93
CA CYS A 144 -4.38 -9.47 -10.09
C CYS A 144 -5.61 -10.18 -9.55
N CYS A 145 -5.94 -9.93 -8.28
CA CYS A 145 -7.21 -10.36 -7.71
C CYS A 145 -8.21 -9.23 -7.85
N SER A 146 -9.19 -9.35 -8.76
CA SER A 146 -10.21 -8.31 -8.95
C SER A 146 -11.01 -8.06 -7.66
N LYS A 147 -11.71 -6.93 -7.59
CA LYS A 147 -12.67 -6.64 -6.51
C LYS A 147 -13.78 -7.68 -6.34
N TYR A 148 -13.96 -8.54 -7.35
CA TYR A 148 -14.98 -9.60 -7.36
C TYR A 148 -14.39 -10.99 -7.03
N GLY A 149 -13.13 -11.06 -6.62
CA GLY A 149 -12.49 -12.30 -6.21
C GLY A 149 -12.16 -13.23 -7.38
N TRP A 150 -11.78 -12.66 -8.52
CA TRP A 150 -11.31 -13.40 -9.69
C TRP A 150 -9.91 -13.01 -10.08
N CYS A 151 -9.13 -13.99 -10.53
CA CYS A 151 -7.76 -13.83 -11.01
C CYS A 151 -7.72 -13.49 -12.49
N GLY A 152 -6.89 -12.51 -12.86
CA GLY A 152 -6.62 -12.15 -14.24
C GLY A 152 -5.48 -11.14 -14.37
N THR A 153 -5.17 -10.72 -15.60
CA THR A 153 -4.03 -9.81 -15.87
C THR A 153 -4.42 -8.51 -16.58
N ASP A 154 -5.67 -8.38 -17.01
CA ASP A 154 -6.15 -7.17 -17.67
C ASP A 154 -6.73 -6.16 -16.67
N ASP A 155 -7.03 -4.96 -17.17
CA ASP A 155 -7.52 -3.83 -16.38
C ASP A 155 -8.79 -4.13 -15.57
N GLN A 156 -9.62 -5.10 -15.98
CA GLN A 156 -10.79 -5.50 -15.19
C GLN A 156 -10.40 -6.11 -13.85
N TYR A 157 -9.23 -6.78 -13.80
CA TYR A 157 -8.72 -7.44 -12.62
C TYR A 157 -7.73 -6.57 -11.86
N CYS A 158 -6.87 -5.86 -12.58
CA CYS A 158 -5.78 -5.05 -12.03
C CYS A 158 -6.17 -3.61 -11.73
N GLY A 159 -7.30 -3.14 -12.27
CA GLY A 159 -7.77 -1.78 -12.07
C GLY A 159 -8.34 -1.51 -10.68
N THR A 160 -9.17 -0.48 -10.58
CA THR A 160 -9.74 -0.02 -9.31
C THR A 160 -10.44 -1.13 -8.54
N GLY A 161 -9.97 -1.37 -7.32
CA GLY A 161 -10.51 -2.39 -6.41
C GLY A 161 -9.80 -3.73 -6.50
N CYS A 162 -8.69 -3.84 -7.24
CA CYS A 162 -7.80 -4.99 -7.11
C CYS A 162 -7.39 -5.21 -5.64
N GLN A 163 -7.50 -6.45 -5.18
CA GLN A 163 -7.24 -6.87 -3.81
C GLN A 163 -5.75 -7.23 -3.67
N ALA A 164 -4.93 -6.26 -3.26
CA ALA A 164 -3.47 -6.39 -3.20
C ALA A 164 -2.96 -7.48 -2.25
N GLU A 165 -3.76 -7.90 -1.27
CA GLU A 165 -3.43 -9.04 -0.40
C GLU A 165 -3.51 -10.40 -1.14
N PHE A 166 -4.24 -10.46 -2.25
CA PHE A 166 -4.58 -11.68 -2.95
C PHE A 166 -4.10 -11.71 -4.41
N GLY A 167 -3.42 -10.68 -4.90
CA GLY A 167 -2.88 -10.62 -6.26
C GLY A 167 -1.99 -9.40 -6.51
N ALA A 168 -1.36 -9.36 -7.69
CA ALA A 168 -0.38 -8.33 -8.06
C ALA A 168 -1.06 -7.07 -8.64
N CYS A 169 -1.64 -6.27 -7.75
CA CYS A 169 -2.05 -4.90 -8.02
C CYS A 169 -0.83 -3.95 -7.92
#